data_AF-A0A7S0J130-F1
#
_entry.id   AF-A0A7S0J130-F1
#
_cell.length_a   1.000
_cell.length_b   1.000
_cell.length_c   1.000
_cell.angle_alpha   90.00
_cell.angle_beta   90.00
_cell.angle_gamma   90.00
#
_symmetry.space_group_name_H-M   'P 1'
#
loop_
_entity.id
_entity.type
_entity.pdbx_description
1 polymer ?
#
loop_
_entity_poly.entity_id
_entity_poly.type
_entity_poly.pdbx_seq_one_letter_code
_entity_poly.pdbx_strand_id
1 'polypeptide(L)'
;FRVVVVASRGAAVVMLRATAGMRLLSTQVQKAIYDSLHASVASRPGFRSVSREDFGTLSGEQEGIFGWLAVNYLLCGAGRLELNALGTVGALDLGGGSTQITLAMRHASSRADATQLV
;
A
#
# COMPACT_ATOMS: atom_id res chain seq x y z
N PHE A 1 -19.25 -5.31 10.50
CA PHE A 1 -18.11 -6.27 10.49
C PHE A 1 -17.15 -5.92 11.64
N ARG A 2 -16.91 -6.82 12.61
CA ARG A 2 -15.85 -6.70 13.63
C ARG A 2 -14.75 -7.71 13.27
N VAL A 3 -13.59 -7.25 12.80
CA VAL A 3 -12.49 -8.10 12.29
C VAL A 3 -11.31 -8.17 13.27
N VAL A 4 -11.51 -7.81 14.54
CA VAL A 4 -10.49 -8.00 15.58
C VAL A 4 -11.13 -8.76 16.73
N VAL A 5 -10.67 -10.00 16.95
CA VAL A 5 -11.00 -10.78 18.15
C VAL A 5 -10.60 -9.94 19.37
N VAL A 6 -11.54 -9.70 20.29
CA VAL A 6 -11.34 -8.79 21.43
C VAL A 6 -10.08 -9.15 22.24
N ALA A 7 -9.76 -10.44 22.34
CA ALA A 7 -8.58 -10.96 23.03
C ALA A 7 -7.22 -10.48 22.46
N SER A 8 -7.15 -10.18 21.16
CA SER A 8 -5.89 -9.80 20.49
C SER A 8 -5.75 -8.30 20.25
N ARG A 9 -6.72 -7.49 20.69
CA ARG A 9 -6.71 -6.04 20.50
C ARG A 9 -5.45 -5.40 21.07
N GLY A 10 -5.01 -5.82 22.27
CA GLY A 10 -3.86 -5.23 22.98
C GLY A 10 -2.52 -5.37 22.25
N ALA A 11 -2.45 -6.22 21.23
CA ALA A 11 -1.28 -6.39 20.37
C ALA A 11 -1.42 -5.71 19.00
N ALA A 12 -2.61 -5.23 18.64
CA ALA A 12 -2.91 -4.72 17.30
C ALA A 12 -2.53 -3.24 17.14
N VAL A 13 -1.80 -2.92 16.07
CA VAL A 13 -1.54 -1.55 15.60
C VAL A 13 -2.58 -1.19 14.55
N VAL A 14 -3.09 0.04 14.58
CA VAL A 14 -4.13 0.50 13.65
C VAL A 14 -3.54 1.48 12.65
N MET A 15 -3.72 1.19 11.35
CA MET A 15 -3.40 2.11 10.26
C MET A 15 -4.58 2.28 9.32
N LEU A 16 -4.80 3.50 8.85
CA LEU A 16 -5.83 3.85 7.88
C LEU A 16 -5.21 4.66 6.74
N ARG A 17 -5.28 4.10 5.55
CA ARG A 17 -4.69 4.66 4.35
C ARG A 17 -5.75 4.77 3.27
N ALA A 18 -6.13 6.00 2.90
CA ALA A 18 -7.09 6.25 1.83
C ALA A 18 -6.40 6.44 0.48
N THR A 19 -7.17 6.38 -0.61
CA THR A 19 -6.67 6.40 -1.99
C THR A 19 -7.29 7.55 -2.80
N ALA A 20 -7.55 7.34 -4.10
CA ALA A 20 -7.87 8.38 -5.08
C ALA A 20 -8.89 9.44 -4.62
N GLY A 21 -10.00 9.02 -3.98
CA GLY A 21 -11.03 9.96 -3.54
C GLY A 21 -10.52 11.03 -2.57
N MET A 22 -9.62 10.67 -1.65
CA MET A 22 -9.03 11.64 -0.71
C MET A 22 -8.00 12.56 -1.37
N ARG A 23 -7.36 12.13 -2.47
CA ARG A 23 -6.40 12.95 -3.24
C ARG A 23 -7.07 14.15 -3.91
N LEU A 24 -8.38 14.06 -4.18
CA LEU A 24 -9.17 15.13 -4.79
C LEU A 24 -9.51 16.27 -3.81
N LEU A 25 -9.36 16.04 -2.51
CA LEU A 25 -9.70 17.01 -1.47
C LEU A 25 -8.50 17.91 -1.16
N SER A 26 -8.77 19.15 -0.73
CA SER A 26 -7.72 20.03 -0.23
C SER A 26 -7.06 19.46 1.03
N THR A 27 -5.80 19.81 1.28
CA THR A 27 -5.03 19.34 2.45
C THR A 27 -5.75 19.66 3.77
N GLN A 28 -6.43 20.80 3.86
CA GLN A 28 -7.20 21.20 5.04
C GLN A 28 -8.37 20.25 5.30
N VAL A 29 -9.12 19.89 4.26
CA VAL A 29 -10.26 18.95 4.37
C VAL A 29 -9.74 17.54 4.70
N GLN A 30 -8.69 17.08 4.03
CA GLN A 30 -8.06 15.80 4.33
C GLN A 30 -7.63 15.73 5.81
N LYS A 31 -6.94 16.76 6.31
CA LYS A 31 -6.49 16.85 7.70
C LYS A 31 -7.67 16.76 8.67
N ALA A 32 -8.73 17.53 8.44
CA ALA A 32 -9.91 17.52 9.32
C ALA A 32 -10.56 16.13 9.41
N ILE A 33 -10.68 15.42 8.27
CA ILE A 33 -11.21 14.06 8.21
C ILE A 33 -10.32 13.09 9.00
N TYR A 34 -9.01 13.10 8.76
CA TYR A 34 -8.09 12.19 9.43
C TYR A 34 -7.95 12.47 10.94
N ASP A 35 -8.02 13.72 11.36
CA ASP A 35 -8.00 14.09 12.78
C ASP A 35 -9.26 13.57 13.49
N SER A 36 -10.43 13.69 12.84
CA SER A 36 -11.70 13.14 13.36
C SER A 36 -11.68 11.61 13.44
N LEU A 37 -11.18 10.94 12.41
CA LEU A 37 -11.03 9.48 12.39
C LEU A 37 -10.05 8.99 13.47
N HIS A 38 -8.91 9.66 13.61
CA HIS A 38 -7.92 9.35 14.63
C HIS A 38 -8.52 9.51 16.03
N ALA A 39 -9.19 10.63 16.33
CA ALA A 39 -9.85 10.84 17.63
C ALA A 39 -10.90 9.75 17.94
N SER A 40 -11.70 9.38 16.93
CA SER A 40 -12.71 8.33 17.07
C SER A 40 -12.10 6.95 17.39
N VAL A 41 -11.00 6.58 16.72
CA VAL A 41 -10.31 5.31 16.98
C VAL A 41 -9.52 5.35 18.28
N ALA A 42 -8.83 6.44 18.58
CA ALA A 42 -8.02 6.62 19.79
C ALA A 42 -8.88 6.63 21.07
N SER A 43 -10.13 7.10 20.99
CA SER A 43 -11.08 7.03 22.12
C SER A 43 -11.51 5.60 22.47
N ARG A 44 -11.25 4.62 21.59
CA ARG A 44 -11.63 3.22 21.81
C ARG A 44 -10.48 2.48 22.50
N PRO A 45 -10.71 1.94 23.71
CA PRO A 45 -9.67 1.21 24.41
C PRO A 45 -9.36 -0.12 23.71
N GLY A 46 -8.11 -0.55 23.90
CA GLY A 46 -7.67 -1.90 23.63
C GLY A 46 -6.67 -2.04 22.51
N PHE A 47 -6.43 -1.06 21.63
CA PHE A 47 -5.37 -1.18 20.62
C PHE A 47 -3.98 -0.93 21.22
N ARG A 48 -2.95 -1.61 20.71
CA ARG A 48 -1.55 -1.42 21.13
C ARG A 48 -1.06 0.00 20.86
N SER A 49 -1.35 0.50 19.66
CA SER A 49 -0.93 1.82 19.21
C SER A 49 -1.91 2.35 18.18
N VAL A 50 -2.22 3.64 18.30
CA VAL A 50 -3.04 4.43 17.37
C VAL A 50 -2.33 5.78 17.18
N SER A 51 -1.30 5.81 16.32
CA SER A 51 -0.62 7.07 16.00
C SER A 51 -1.45 7.88 15.02
N ARG A 52 -1.37 9.21 15.11
CA ARG A 52 -2.00 10.08 14.13
C ARG A 52 -1.38 9.91 12.74
N GLU A 53 -0.09 9.62 12.68
CA GLU A 53 0.69 9.46 11.44
C GLU A 53 0.21 8.27 10.60
N ASP A 54 -0.46 7.31 11.24
CA ASP A 54 -1.02 6.12 10.62
C ASP A 54 -2.33 6.39 9.85
N PHE A 55 -2.87 7.61 9.93
CA PHE A 55 -4.06 8.07 9.23
C PHE A 55 -3.66 9.04 8.12
N GLY A 56 -3.83 8.64 6.86
CA GLY A 56 -3.44 9.50 5.74
C GLY A 56 -3.83 8.96 4.37
N THR A 57 -3.40 9.68 3.33
CA THR A 57 -3.65 9.31 1.93
C THR A 57 -2.38 8.70 1.35
N LEU A 58 -2.49 7.56 0.67
CA LEU A 58 -1.38 7.02 -0.12
C LEU A 58 -1.18 7.86 -1.37
N SER A 59 0.07 8.02 -1.81
CA SER A 59 0.32 8.37 -3.21
C SER A 59 -0.11 7.24 -4.15
N GLY A 60 -0.31 7.53 -5.44
CA GLY A 60 -0.61 6.49 -6.42
C GLY A 60 0.51 5.43 -6.52
N GLU A 61 1.76 5.85 -6.34
CA GLU A 61 2.92 4.96 -6.32
C GLU A 61 2.90 4.03 -5.11
N GLN A 62 2.61 4.55 -3.92
CA GLN A 62 2.49 3.74 -2.70
C GLN A 62 1.36 2.71 -2.82
N GLU A 63 0.20 3.12 -3.35
CA GLU A 63 -0.92 2.22 -3.64
C GLU A 63 -0.50 1.07 -4.58
N GLY A 64 0.18 1.40 -5.68
CA GLY A 64 0.72 0.41 -6.62
C GLY A 64 1.75 -0.53 -5.99
N ILE A 65 2.71 0.00 -5.21
CA ILE A 65 3.74 -0.81 -4.54
C ILE A 65 3.12 -1.75 -3.50
N PHE A 66 2.16 -1.28 -2.69
CA PHE A 66 1.50 -2.14 -1.71
C PHE A 66 0.66 -3.23 -2.38
N GLY A 67 -0.04 -2.91 -3.48
CA GLY A 67 -0.75 -3.90 -4.28
C GLY A 67 0.19 -4.95 -4.89
N TRP A 68 1.28 -4.51 -5.50
CA TRP A 68 2.32 -5.39 -6.05
C TRP A 68 2.96 -6.26 -4.97
N LEU A 69 3.25 -5.70 -3.80
CA LEU A 69 3.80 -6.43 -2.66
C LEU A 69 2.83 -7.51 -2.17
N ALA A 70 1.54 -7.18 -2.05
CA ALA A 70 0.51 -8.14 -1.63
C ALA A 70 0.41 -9.32 -2.61
N VAL A 71 0.36 -9.03 -3.93
CA VAL A 71 0.32 -10.07 -4.97
C VAL A 71 1.55 -10.98 -4.89
N ASN A 72 2.75 -10.41 -4.83
CA ASN A 72 3.98 -11.20 -4.79
C ASN A 72 4.19 -11.92 -3.47
N TYR A 73 3.73 -11.36 -2.34
CA TYR A 73 3.75 -12.07 -1.05
C TYR A 73 2.91 -13.35 -1.08
N LEU A 74 1.75 -13.31 -1.76
CA LEU A 74 0.87 -14.47 -1.90
C LEU A 74 1.39 -15.49 -2.92
N LEU A 75 2.02 -15.03 -4.00
CA LEU A 75 2.38 -15.88 -5.15
C LEU A 75 3.83 -16.40 -5.14
N CYS A 76 4.80 -15.66 -4.58
CA CYS A 76 6.24 -15.97 -4.72
C CYS A 76 6.81 -16.80 -3.56
N GLY A 77 5.97 -17.33 -2.67
CA GLY A 77 6.37 -18.26 -1.62
C GLY A 77 6.00 -17.73 -0.24
N ALA A 78 5.45 -18.63 0.59
CA ALA A 78 4.88 -18.39 1.92
C ALA A 78 5.74 -17.50 2.84
N GLY A 79 5.71 -16.18 2.62
CA GLY A 79 6.45 -15.20 3.40
C GLY A 79 7.87 -14.87 2.94
N ARG A 80 8.31 -15.33 1.75
CA ARG A 80 9.63 -14.99 1.20
C ARG A 80 9.43 -14.37 -0.17
N LEU A 81 9.79 -13.09 -0.33
CA LEU A 81 9.92 -12.40 -1.61
C LEU A 81 11.14 -12.95 -2.38
N GLU A 82 11.28 -14.27 -2.44
CA GLU A 82 12.31 -14.94 -3.22
C GLU A 82 11.80 -14.98 -4.66
N LEU A 83 12.47 -14.22 -5.54
CA LEU A 83 12.25 -14.27 -6.97
C LEU A 83 12.36 -15.72 -7.43
N ASN A 84 11.25 -16.32 -7.87
CA ASN A 84 11.31 -17.62 -8.52
C ASN A 84 11.96 -17.46 -9.91
N ALA A 85 12.13 -18.56 -10.66
CA ALA A 85 12.73 -18.52 -12.01
C ALA A 85 12.00 -17.59 -13.01
N LEU A 86 10.76 -17.19 -12.72
CA LEU A 86 9.93 -16.26 -13.51
C LEU A 86 10.03 -14.79 -13.05
N GLY A 87 10.69 -14.52 -11.91
CA GLY A 87 10.78 -13.20 -11.31
C GLY A 87 9.56 -12.82 -10.46
N THR A 88 9.18 -11.55 -10.47
CA THR A 88 7.97 -11.06 -9.78
C THR A 88 6.84 -10.86 -10.79
N VAL A 89 5.61 -10.99 -10.31
CA VAL A 89 4.40 -10.74 -11.10
C VAL A 89 4.06 -9.26 -11.03
N GLY A 90 3.74 -8.64 -12.17
CA GLY A 90 3.22 -7.27 -12.21
C GLY A 90 1.81 -7.19 -11.63
N ALA A 91 1.42 -6.02 -11.13
CA ALA A 91 0.09 -5.76 -10.60
C ALA A 91 -0.59 -4.62 -11.36
N LEU A 92 -1.89 -4.78 -11.60
CA LEU A 92 -2.79 -3.78 -12.16
C LEU A 92 -3.97 -3.59 -11.20
N ASP A 93 -4.15 -2.37 -10.70
CA ASP A 93 -5.29 -1.98 -9.88
C ASP A 93 -6.15 -0.97 -10.64
N LEU A 94 -7.43 -1.31 -10.83
CA LEU A 94 -8.42 -0.50 -11.55
C LEU A 94 -9.42 0.08 -10.55
N GLY A 95 -9.04 1.19 -9.93
CA GLY A 95 -9.88 1.93 -8.99
C GLY A 95 -10.87 2.86 -9.68
N GLY A 96 -11.83 3.38 -8.91
CA GLY A 96 -12.85 4.30 -9.45
C GLY A 96 -12.32 5.70 -9.82
N GLY A 97 -11.24 6.14 -9.18
CA GLY A 97 -10.63 7.47 -9.41
C GLY A 97 -9.16 7.42 -9.81
N SER A 98 -8.57 6.23 -9.94
CA SER A 98 -7.20 6.04 -10.42
C SER A 98 -6.97 4.62 -10.89
N THR A 99 -5.99 4.46 -11.77
CA THR A 99 -5.45 3.15 -12.18
C THR A 99 -3.96 3.11 -11.87
N GLN A 100 -3.49 2.00 -11.33
CA GLN A 100 -2.09 1.79 -10.99
C GLN A 100 -1.56 0.56 -11.73
N ILE A 101 -0.39 0.71 -12.37
CA ILE A 101 0.37 -0.38 -12.99
C ILE A 101 1.71 -0.44 -12.29
N THR A 102 2.10 -1.60 -11.75
CA THR A 102 3.35 -1.76 -11.00
C THR A 102 4.06 -3.03 -11.40
N LEU A 103 5.34 -2.91 -11.77
CA LEU A 103 6.19 -4.01 -12.20
C LEU A 103 7.62 -3.78 -11.71
N ALA A 104 8.32 -4.84 -11.32
CA ALA A 104 9.74 -4.75 -11.03
C ALA A 104 10.52 -4.63 -12.33
N MET A 105 11.34 -3.60 -12.46
CA MET A 105 12.25 -3.46 -13.59
C MET A 105 13.55 -4.23 -13.30
N ARG A 106 13.95 -5.11 -14.21
CA ARG A 106 15.33 -5.60 -14.22
C ARG A 106 16.22 -4.48 -14.76
N HIS A 107 17.28 -4.14 -14.04
CA HIS A 107 18.32 -3.31 -14.63
C HIS A 107 18.90 -4.05 -15.82
N ALA A 108 18.78 -3.47 -17.01
CA ALA A 108 19.61 -3.87 -18.13
C ALA A 108 21.04 -3.45 -17.77
N SER A 109 21.86 -4.40 -17.32
CA SER A 109 23.30 -4.21 -17.36
C SER A 109 23.64 -3.86 -18.81
N SER A 110 24.14 -2.65 -19.05
CA SER A 110 24.50 -2.16 -20.38
C SER A 110 25.55 -3.09 -20.98
N ARG A 111 25.10 -4.06 -21.78
CA ARG A 111 25.96 -4.60 -22.83
C ARG A 111 25.94 -3.54 -23.92
N ALA A 112 27.03 -2.77 -23.95
CA ALA A 112 27.44 -2.09 -25.15
C ALA A 112 27.68 -3.17 -26.22
N ASP A 113 26.67 -3.41 -27.04
CA ASP A 113 26.88 -3.84 -28.42
C ASP A 113 25.99 -2.95 -29.27
N ALA A 114 26.61 -1.88 -29.74
CA ALA A 114 26.11 -1.09 -30.84
C ALA A 114 25.96 -2.02 -32.05
N THR A 115 24.75 -2.24 -32.49
CA THR A 115 24.51 -2.55 -33.90
C THR A 115 23.24 -1.81 -34.31
N GLN A 116 23.45 -0.71 -35.04
CA GLN A 116 22.43 -0.04 -35.83
C GLN A 116 21.64 -1.07 -36.63
N LEU A 117 20.32 -0.98 -36.59
CA LEU A 117 19.49 -1.36 -37.72
C LEU A 117 18.48 -0.24 -37.96
N VAL A 118 18.71 0.38 -39.12
CA VAL A 118 17.96 1.34 -39.94
C VAL A 118 16.50 1.58 -39.54
#